data_AF-A0A832WJL5-F1
#
_entry.id   AF-A0A832WJL5-F1
#
_cell.length_a   1.000
_cell.length_b   1.000
_cell.length_c   1.000
_cell.angle_alpha   90.00
_cell.angle_beta   90.00
_cell.angle_gamma   90.00
#
_symmetry.space_group_name_H-M   'P 1'
#
loop_
_entity.id
_entity.type
_entity.pdbx_description
1 polymer ?
#
loop_
_entity_poly.entity_id
_entity_poly.type
_entity_poly.pdbx_seq_one_letter_code
_entity_poly.pdbx_strand_id
1 'polypeptide(L)'
;MLEIKTKFGNICIAKVHLNEDDVGKVLEACDEQCQVMRTKCYEEVVFATILALKSFNSERNTAKTVRGEILLRLAGVKQIKDALKLVGASKGENFIVIFNVDNPCDKLRRLLQSLGIREIELNKCPQEELKKSLEKMAMVEAF
;
A
#
# COMPACT_ATOMS: atom_id res chain seq x y z
N MET A 1 -1.09 4.07 -13.60
CA MET A 1 -0.72 2.88 -12.81
C MET A 1 0.74 2.57 -13.04
N LEU A 2 1.35 1.81 -12.14
CA LEU A 2 2.70 1.27 -12.29
C LEU A 2 2.70 -0.21 -11.89
N GLU A 3 3.06 -1.08 -12.83
CA GLU A 3 3.29 -2.51 -12.56
C GLU A 3 4.75 -2.72 -12.15
N ILE A 4 4.96 -3.52 -11.10
CA ILE A 4 6.28 -3.82 -10.57
C ILE A 4 6.38 -5.33 -10.36
N LYS A 5 7.35 -5.93 -11.03
CA LYS A 5 7.69 -7.34 -10.87
C LYS A 5 8.69 -7.49 -9.75
N THR A 6 8.37 -8.29 -8.75
CA THR A 6 9.26 -8.56 -7.61
C THR A 6 9.48 -10.06 -7.47
N LYS A 7 10.53 -10.45 -6.73
CA LYS A 7 10.76 -11.87 -6.41
C LYS A 7 9.68 -12.49 -5.52
N PHE A 8 8.86 -11.66 -4.86
CA PHE A 8 7.81 -12.08 -3.94
C PHE A 8 6.39 -11.94 -4.52
N GLY A 9 6.28 -11.64 -5.83
CA GLY A 9 5.01 -11.44 -6.52
C GLY A 9 4.97 -10.14 -7.34
N ASN A 10 4.06 -10.08 -8.30
CA ASN A 10 3.78 -8.87 -9.05
C ASN A 10 2.85 -7.97 -8.24
N ILE A 11 3.10 -6.65 -8.30
CA ILE A 11 2.25 -5.64 -7.68
C ILE A 11 1.88 -4.58 -8.70
N CYS A 12 0.72 -3.95 -8.51
CA CYS A 12 0.32 -2.79 -9.29
C CYS A 12 -0.14 -1.67 -8.37
N ILE A 13 0.30 -0.45 -8.65
CA ILE A 13 0.02 0.72 -7.83
C ILE A 13 -0.64 1.80 -8.68
N ALA A 14 -1.63 2.47 -8.11
CA ALA A 14 -2.20 3.70 -8.65
C ALA A 14 -2.27 4.76 -7.56
N LYS A 15 -2.07 6.02 -7.94
CA LYS A 15 -2.41 7.17 -7.10
C LYS A 15 -3.81 7.63 -7.50
N VAL A 16 -4.63 7.95 -6.51
CA VAL A 16 -6.03 8.36 -6.69
C VAL A 16 -6.35 9.54 -5.79
N HIS A 17 -7.35 10.32 -6.16
CA HIS A 17 -7.93 11.32 -5.28
C HIS A 17 -9.31 10.84 -4.82
N LEU A 18 -9.51 10.68 -3.51
CA LEU A 18 -10.73 10.17 -2.90
C LEU A 18 -11.48 11.30 -2.19
N ASN A 19 -12.77 11.47 -2.49
CA ASN A 19 -13.66 12.24 -1.62
C ASN A 19 -14.10 11.40 -0.39
N GLU A 20 -14.93 11.95 0.49
CA GLU A 20 -15.37 11.24 1.71
C GLU A 20 -16.17 9.97 1.40
N ASP A 21 -17.03 10.00 0.39
CA ASP A 21 -17.83 8.83 -0.04
C ASP A 21 -16.96 7.76 -0.69
N ASP A 22 -15.95 8.17 -1.46
CA ASP A 22 -15.05 7.26 -2.17
C ASP A 22 -14.21 6.44 -1.19
N VAL A 23 -13.83 7.01 -0.04
CA VAL A 23 -13.04 6.28 0.98
C VAL A 23 -13.79 5.04 1.45
N GLY A 24 -15.08 5.18 1.81
CA GLY A 24 -15.91 4.06 2.23
C GLY A 24 -16.05 3.01 1.14
N LYS A 25 -16.45 3.43 -0.07
CA LYS A 25 -16.63 2.54 -1.22
C LYS A 25 -15.37 1.75 -1.58
N VAL A 26 -14.23 2.41 -1.57
CA VAL A 26 -12.94 1.78 -1.88
C VAL A 26 -12.58 0.76 -0.80
N LEU A 27 -12.74 1.10 0.48
CA LEU A 27 -12.43 0.17 1.57
C LEU A 27 -13.34 -1.07 1.55
N GLU A 28 -14.61 -0.92 1.17
CA GLU A 28 -15.55 -2.04 1.02
C GLU A 28 -15.21 -2.93 -0.18
N ALA A 29 -14.79 -2.34 -1.31
CA ALA A 29 -14.42 -3.08 -2.52
C ALA A 29 -12.99 -3.66 -2.47
N CYS A 30 -12.14 -3.18 -1.56
CA CYS A 30 -10.75 -3.58 -1.42
C CYS A 30 -10.64 -4.89 -0.63
N ASP A 31 -10.51 -6.00 -1.36
CA ASP A 31 -10.38 -7.34 -0.81
C ASP A 31 -9.00 -7.64 -0.16
N GLU A 32 -8.75 -8.88 0.25
CA GLU A 32 -7.52 -9.30 0.95
C GLU A 32 -6.22 -9.11 0.15
N GLN A 33 -6.32 -8.96 -1.17
CA GLN A 33 -5.19 -8.74 -2.10
C GLN A 33 -5.05 -7.27 -2.49
N CYS A 34 -5.77 -6.40 -1.80
CA CYS A 34 -5.80 -4.96 -2.00
C CYS A 34 -5.42 -4.26 -0.69
N GLN A 35 -4.73 -3.13 -0.81
CA GLN A 35 -4.59 -2.18 0.29
C GLN A 35 -4.67 -0.73 -0.21
N VAL A 36 -5.30 0.12 0.58
CA VAL A 36 -5.47 1.54 0.33
C VAL A 36 -4.85 2.32 1.48
N MET A 37 -3.99 3.26 1.14
CA MET A 37 -3.18 3.97 2.13
C MET A 37 -2.85 5.38 1.67
N ARG A 38 -2.59 6.26 2.63
CA ARG A 38 -2.10 7.61 2.37
C ARG A 38 -0.60 7.68 2.68
N THR A 39 0.16 8.10 1.68
CA THR A 39 1.60 8.37 1.77
C THR A 39 1.96 9.49 0.79
N LYS A 40 3.19 9.98 0.85
CA LYS A 40 3.71 11.04 -0.01
C LYS A 40 4.01 10.57 -1.43
N CYS A 41 4.46 9.33 -1.62
CA CYS A 41 4.97 8.89 -2.92
C CYS A 41 4.77 7.38 -3.15
N TYR A 42 4.87 6.94 -4.41
CA TYR A 42 4.67 5.52 -4.72
C TYR A 42 5.79 4.62 -4.22
N GLU A 43 7.03 5.12 -4.12
CA GLU A 43 8.18 4.30 -3.67
C GLU A 43 7.98 3.78 -2.25
N GLU A 44 7.38 4.57 -1.36
CA GLU A 44 7.05 4.11 -0.01
C GLU A 44 6.06 2.93 -0.02
N VAL A 45 5.05 2.98 -0.90
CA VAL A 45 4.09 1.88 -1.10
C VAL A 45 4.80 0.63 -1.59
N VAL A 46 5.71 0.78 -2.57
CA VAL A 46 6.49 -0.33 -3.13
C VAL A 46 7.31 -1.01 -2.06
N PHE A 47 8.09 -0.25 -1.30
CA PHE A 47 8.97 -0.81 -0.28
C PHE A 47 8.18 -1.44 0.86
N ALA A 48 7.13 -0.80 1.36
CA ALA A 48 6.27 -1.38 2.38
C ALA A 48 5.62 -2.70 1.89
N THR A 49 5.19 -2.75 0.63
CA THR A 49 4.59 -3.95 0.03
C THR A 49 5.60 -5.07 -0.13
N ILE A 50 6.79 -4.78 -0.64
CA ILE A 50 7.86 -5.78 -0.78
C ILE A 50 8.27 -6.34 0.59
N LEU A 51 8.42 -5.49 1.60
CA LEU A 51 8.78 -5.92 2.95
C LEU A 51 7.68 -6.79 3.58
N ALA A 52 6.41 -6.43 3.37
CA ALA A 52 5.29 -7.24 3.83
C ALA A 52 5.23 -8.61 3.14
N LEU A 53 5.38 -8.65 1.81
CA LEU A 53 5.41 -9.92 1.07
C LEU A 53 6.58 -10.80 1.49
N LYS A 54 7.76 -10.20 1.66
CA LYS A 54 8.95 -10.90 2.17
C LYS A 54 8.73 -11.44 3.58
N SER A 55 8.14 -10.68 4.50
CA SER A 55 7.95 -11.13 5.88
C SER A 55 6.99 -12.31 5.97
N PHE A 56 5.93 -12.33 5.15
CA PHE A 56 5.04 -13.50 5.01
C PHE A 56 5.76 -14.70 4.42
N ASN A 57 6.55 -14.52 3.35
CA ASN A 57 7.31 -15.61 2.74
C ASN A 57 8.36 -16.22 3.69
N SER A 58 8.82 -15.46 4.69
CA SER A 58 9.79 -15.92 5.70
C SER A 58 9.16 -16.24 7.06
N GLU A 59 7.83 -16.21 7.20
CA GLU A 59 7.12 -16.41 8.47
C GLU A 59 7.57 -15.48 9.61
N ARG A 60 8.00 -14.25 9.27
CA ARG A 60 8.43 -13.20 10.20
C ARG A 60 7.48 -11.99 10.21
N ASN A 61 6.27 -12.16 9.71
CA ASN A 61 5.24 -11.13 9.70
C ASN A 61 4.75 -10.82 11.12
N THR A 62 4.39 -9.55 11.37
CA THR A 62 3.80 -9.11 12.64
C THR A 62 2.27 -9.14 12.56
N ALA A 63 1.70 -8.68 11.45
CA ALA A 63 0.27 -8.73 11.22
C ALA A 63 -0.19 -10.12 10.73
N LYS A 64 -1.48 -10.43 10.91
CA LYS A 64 -2.09 -11.67 10.43
C LYS A 64 -2.32 -11.72 8.91
N THR A 65 -2.34 -10.56 8.25
CA THR A 65 -2.58 -10.45 6.80
C THR A 65 -1.53 -9.56 6.14
N VAL A 66 -1.26 -9.80 4.85
CA VAL A 66 -0.32 -8.99 4.07
C VAL A 66 -0.75 -7.52 4.06
N ARG A 67 -2.04 -7.22 3.83
CA ARG A 67 -2.55 -5.84 3.86
C ARG A 67 -2.32 -5.15 5.21
N GLY A 68 -2.46 -5.87 6.32
CA GLY A 68 -2.17 -5.33 7.65
C GLY A 68 -0.68 -5.06 7.83
N GLU A 69 0.16 -5.99 7.37
CA GLU A 69 1.61 -5.86 7.43
C GLU A 69 2.11 -4.69 6.58
N ILE A 70 1.53 -4.43 5.40
CA ILE A 70 1.85 -3.25 4.59
C ILE A 70 1.65 -1.96 5.41
N LEU A 71 0.52 -1.85 6.13
CA LEU A 71 0.26 -0.69 6.98
C LEU A 71 1.28 -0.58 8.11
N LEU A 72 1.62 -1.68 8.78
CA LEU A 72 2.62 -1.68 9.86
C LEU A 72 3.98 -1.23 9.34
N ARG A 73 4.44 -1.78 8.20
CA ARG A 73 5.71 -1.45 7.56
C ARG A 73 5.74 0.02 7.18
N LEU A 74 4.75 0.49 6.43
CA LEU A 74 4.67 1.89 5.99
C LEU A 74 4.61 2.86 7.19
N ALA A 75 3.84 2.52 8.20
CA ALA A 75 3.70 3.33 9.39
C ALA A 75 4.90 3.24 10.35
N GLY A 76 5.77 2.24 10.22
CA GLY A 76 6.91 2.01 11.13
C GLY A 76 6.49 1.68 12.56
N VAL A 77 5.34 1.02 12.75
CA VAL A 77 4.78 0.68 14.06
C VAL A 77 4.29 -0.76 14.08
N LYS A 78 4.15 -1.37 15.27
CA LYS A 78 3.64 -2.75 15.42
C LYS A 78 2.13 -2.85 15.62
N GLN A 79 1.46 -1.74 15.96
CA GLN A 79 0.03 -1.73 16.24
C GLN A 79 -0.77 -1.25 15.03
N ILE A 80 -1.72 -2.08 14.57
CA ILE A 80 -2.55 -1.77 13.40
C ILE A 80 -3.39 -0.50 13.61
N LYS A 81 -3.86 -0.27 14.84
CA LYS A 81 -4.63 0.92 15.21
C LYS A 81 -3.83 2.20 14.99
N ASP A 82 -2.54 2.18 15.31
CA ASP A 82 -1.68 3.35 15.13
C ASP A 82 -1.26 3.51 13.67
N ALA A 83 -1.03 2.40 12.96
CA ALA A 83 -0.78 2.44 11.53
C ALA A 83 -1.94 3.08 10.75
N LEU A 84 -3.19 2.69 11.04
CA LEU A 84 -4.38 3.26 10.40
C LEU A 84 -4.50 4.78 10.63
N LYS A 85 -4.16 5.28 11.82
CA LYS A 85 -4.16 6.73 12.08
C LYS A 85 -3.11 7.49 11.26
N LEU A 86 -1.95 6.87 11.03
CA LEU A 86 -0.82 7.50 10.36
C LEU A 86 -0.97 7.46 8.84
N VAL A 87 -1.30 6.27 8.30
CA VAL A 87 -1.20 5.97 6.86
C VAL A 87 -2.47 5.31 6.30
N GLY A 88 -3.54 5.18 7.08
CA GLY A 88 -4.82 4.68 6.58
C GLY A 88 -5.42 5.59 5.51
N ALA A 89 -6.32 5.02 4.71
CA ALA A 89 -7.05 5.77 3.69
C ALA A 89 -7.83 6.94 4.30
N SER A 90 -7.81 8.09 3.62
CA SER A 90 -8.56 9.28 4.03
C SER A 90 -8.99 10.11 2.84
N LYS A 91 -9.80 11.15 3.04
CA LYS A 91 -10.06 12.15 1.99
C LYS A 91 -8.74 12.72 1.43
N GLY A 92 -8.69 12.92 0.12
CA GLY A 92 -7.54 13.47 -0.59
C GLY A 92 -6.74 12.42 -1.37
N GLU A 93 -5.43 12.65 -1.50
CA GLU A 93 -4.55 11.76 -2.26
C GLU A 93 -4.28 10.45 -1.50
N ASN A 94 -4.49 9.33 -2.18
CA ASN A 94 -4.22 8.00 -1.66
C ASN A 94 -3.54 7.16 -2.73
N PHE A 95 -2.97 6.05 -2.29
CA PHE A 95 -2.42 5.01 -3.13
C PHE A 95 -3.21 3.72 -2.91
N ILE A 96 -3.51 3.04 -4.01
CA ILE A 96 -4.08 1.69 -4.00
C ILE A 96 -3.02 0.76 -4.56
N VAL A 97 -2.77 -0.34 -3.85
CA VAL A 97 -1.89 -1.42 -4.30
C VAL A 97 -2.67 -2.73 -4.39
N ILE A 98 -2.50 -3.42 -5.51
CA ILE A 98 -2.91 -4.82 -5.69
C ILE A 98 -1.66 -5.69 -5.68
N PHE A 99 -1.71 -6.81 -4.97
CA PHE A 99 -0.61 -7.77 -4.81
C PHE A 99 -1.12 -9.21 -4.82
N ASN A 100 -0.21 -10.19 -4.94
CA ASN A 100 -0.51 -11.63 -4.91
C ASN A 100 -1.60 -12.10 -5.88
N VAL A 101 -1.60 -11.56 -7.10
CA VAL A 101 -2.46 -11.99 -8.20
C VAL A 101 -1.66 -11.99 -9.51
N ASP A 102 -2.11 -12.76 -10.50
CA ASP A 102 -1.41 -12.89 -11.78
C ASP A 102 -1.37 -11.57 -12.56
N ASN A 103 -2.50 -10.86 -12.61
CA ASN A 103 -2.67 -9.61 -13.37
C ASN A 103 -3.11 -8.45 -12.45
N PRO A 104 -2.19 -7.90 -11.62
CA PRO A 104 -2.55 -6.92 -10.59
C PRO A 104 -3.06 -5.60 -11.18
N CYS A 105 -2.53 -5.14 -12.33
CA CYS A 105 -3.01 -3.92 -12.95
C CYS A 105 -4.38 -4.06 -13.60
N ASP A 106 -4.73 -5.22 -14.13
CA ASP A 106 -6.09 -5.44 -14.65
C ASP A 106 -7.11 -5.47 -13.52
N LYS A 107 -6.78 -6.11 -12.40
CA LYS A 107 -7.62 -6.09 -11.19
C LYS A 107 -7.79 -4.66 -10.66
N LEU A 108 -6.69 -3.90 -10.57
CA LEU A 108 -6.73 -2.50 -10.14
C LEU A 108 -7.57 -1.64 -11.08
N ARG A 109 -7.41 -1.81 -12.40
CA ARG A 109 -8.19 -1.09 -13.41
C ARG A 109 -9.69 -1.36 -13.27
N ARG A 110 -10.07 -2.64 -13.09
CA ARG A 110 -11.48 -3.02 -12.88
C ARG A 110 -12.04 -2.42 -11.59
N LEU A 111 -11.28 -2.44 -10.50
CA LEU A 111 -11.67 -1.83 -9.24
C LEU A 111 -11.95 -0.33 -9.42
N LEU A 112 -11.01 0.42 -10.01
CA LEU A 112 -11.18 1.85 -10.25
C LEU A 112 -12.37 2.15 -11.18
N GLN A 113 -12.53 1.37 -12.26
CA GLN A 113 -13.66 1.50 -13.18
C GLN A 113 -15.00 1.24 -12.51
N SER A 114 -15.11 0.20 -11.67
CA SER A 114 -16.35 -0.12 -10.96
C SER A 114 -16.77 0.96 -9.96
N LEU A 115 -15.81 1.73 -9.45
CA LEU A 115 -16.04 2.79 -8.48
C LEU A 115 -16.12 4.18 -9.13
N GLY A 116 -15.85 4.30 -10.43
CA GLY A 116 -15.78 5.59 -11.13
C GLY A 116 -14.62 6.48 -10.68
N ILE A 117 -13.58 5.91 -10.06
CA ILE A 117 -12.44 6.65 -9.50
C ILE A 117 -11.37 6.81 -10.58
N ARG A 118 -10.83 8.03 -10.67
CA ARG A 118 -9.77 8.35 -11.63
C ARG A 118 -8.40 8.31 -10.97
N GLU A 119 -7.45 7.82 -11.73
CA GLU A 119 -6.04 7.90 -11.38
C GLU A 119 -5.52 9.33 -11.54
N ILE A 120 -4.54 9.66 -10.71
CA ILE A 120 -3.73 10.86 -10.83
C ILE A 120 -2.26 10.46 -10.99
N GLU A 121 -1.41 11.43 -11.35
CA GLU A 121 -0.01 11.19 -11.65
C GLU A 121 0.75 10.62 -10.43
N LEU A 122 1.51 9.55 -10.66
CA LEU A 122 2.41 8.99 -9.65
C LEU A 122 3.59 9.92 -9.44
N ASN A 123 3.86 10.29 -8.21
CA ASN A 123 5.03 11.10 -7.86
C ASN A 123 6.07 10.26 -7.10
N LYS A 124 7.34 10.53 -7.37
CA LYS A 124 8.48 10.00 -6.63
C LYS A 124 8.68 10.73 -5.30
N CYS A 125 9.33 10.07 -4.37
CA CYS A 125 9.82 10.65 -3.14
C CYS A 125 11.09 11.48 -3.42
N PRO A 126 11.27 12.61 -2.71
CA PRO A 126 12.58 13.21 -2.55
C PRO A 126 13.54 12.18 -1.92
N GLN A 127 14.76 12.08 -2.43
CA GLN A 127 15.73 11.04 -2.04
C GLN A 127 15.99 10.97 -0.52
N GLU A 128 16.13 12.13 0.13
CA GLU A 128 16.33 12.23 1.58
C GLU A 128 15.13 11.73 2.40
N GLU A 129 13.91 11.97 1.92
CA GLU A 129 12.71 11.47 2.57
C GLU A 129 12.56 9.96 2.40
N LEU A 130 12.87 9.45 1.21
CA LEU A 130 12.83 8.02 0.93
C LEU A 130 13.74 7.23 1.86
N LYS A 131 14.97 7.73 2.10
CA LYS A 131 15.92 7.09 3.02
C LYS A 131 15.35 6.98 4.43
N LYS A 132 14.78 8.07 4.97
CA LYS A 132 14.16 8.08 6.31
C LYS A 132 12.99 7.11 6.38
N SER A 133 12.17 7.05 5.33
CA SER A 133 11.04 6.12 5.26
C SER A 133 11.49 4.66 5.22
N LEU A 134 12.57 4.34 4.49
CA LEU A 134 13.16 3.00 4.49
C LEU A 134 13.69 2.58 5.86
N GLU A 135 14.42 3.46 6.54
CA GLU A 135 14.93 3.23 7.90
C GLU A 135 13.76 2.94 8.86
N LYS A 136 12.72 3.77 8.80
CA LYS A 136 11.48 3.62 9.58
C LYS A 136 10.77 2.28 9.32
N MET A 137 10.64 1.86 8.07
CA MET A 137 10.00 0.60 7.69
C MET A 137 10.75 -0.63 8.22
N ALA A 138 12.08 -0.55 8.28
CA ALA A 138 12.93 -1.62 8.78
C ALA A 138 12.80 -1.84 10.30
N MET A 139 12.44 -0.80 11.07
CA MET A 139 12.30 -0.88 12.54
C MET A 139 11.25 -1.90 13.00
N VAL A 140 10.28 -2.25 12.15
CA VAL A 140 9.26 -3.25 12.47
C VAL A 140 9.87 -4.64 12.69
N GLU A 141 11.06 -4.96 12.12
CA GLU A 141 11.79 -6.22 12.38
C GLU A 141 12.68 -6.20 13.64
N ALA A 142 12.95 -5.04 14.24
CA ALA A 142 14.07 -4.85 15.17
C ALA A 142 13.76 -5.10 16.67
N PHE A 143 12.56 -5.56 17.02
CA PHE A 143 12.12 -5.74 18.41
C PHE A 143 11.37 -7.05 18.60
#